data_AF-A0A1F9MMS8-F1
#
_entry.id   AF-A0A1F9MMS8-F1
#
_cell.length_a   1.000
_cell.length_b   1.000
_cell.length_c   1.000
_cell.angle_alpha   90.00
_cell.angle_beta   90.00
_cell.angle_gamma   90.00
#
_symmetry.space_group_name_H-M   'P 1'
#
loop_
_entity.id
_entity.type
_entity.pdbx_description
1 polymer ?
#
loop_
_entity_poly.entity_id
_entity_poly.type
_entity_poly.pdbx_seq_one_letter_code
_entity_poly.pdbx_strand_id
1 'polypeptide(L)'
;MDDVQELLNMASANFHAHKQAVAAINDDPVLRQWFAIEYKSYTTALSFFNLDAMELRNTRKNYNEIISKIFKQIEHCENELGNLNTEFIHNKKGNNIRIVGQINEMQTTCSTLQDLKKDLRELAQIFHNADQKIRSSLKSDHRAALTRFCAGNKFDSFDLGCRLYEMASEDETDPKRPPLLTELFLKANELQTALERLELPNMPGVAREIIMFQIEKAIRACQMIKDFSEEAAKLLGADIKQIQALKIELGQCNQAELTVILNQGPVLIETLSKSFINLNYLSHLLNHLIFFTEQLYDLKMFYKVLRIDFLPALTGKADRPDSPLNPTCLAEDKANHFFSGISGLIRTIKMLFASLSGKKVVSDLELRNKITETIKHCPIYFSKKPTDLARMEEFIHGYLDGFSKPFPYDSLFQVIKNVLAVYGDRIECFFNDFKIDPDKVVSISEFLPVVESKPPGKLGSLMKRIEKRLTTEIKI
;
A
#
# COMPACT_ATOMS: atom_id res chain seq x y z
N MET A 1 63.42 -47.57 29.35
CA MET A 1 63.92 -47.02 28.06
C MET A 1 62.73 -46.62 27.21
N ASP A 2 61.70 -47.47 27.14
CA ASP A 2 60.45 -47.21 26.43
C ASP A 2 59.73 -45.93 26.90
N ASP A 3 59.65 -45.67 28.22
CA ASP A 3 58.97 -44.48 28.77
C ASP A 3 59.56 -43.11 28.33
N VAL A 4 60.89 -43.01 28.15
CA VAL A 4 61.55 -41.75 27.73
C VAL A 4 61.36 -41.51 26.23
N GLN A 5 61.41 -42.58 25.43
CA GLN A 5 61.11 -42.50 24.00
C GLN A 5 59.65 -42.13 23.76
N GLU A 6 58.73 -42.66 24.57
CA GLU A 6 57.32 -42.31 24.54
C GLU A 6 57.10 -40.83 24.90
N LEU A 7 57.77 -40.32 25.95
CA LEU A 7 57.74 -38.90 26.32
C LEU A 7 58.27 -37.97 25.22
N LEU A 8 59.37 -38.33 24.54
CA LEU A 8 59.90 -37.57 23.39
C LEU A 8 58.92 -37.55 22.21
N ASN A 9 58.31 -38.70 21.90
CA ASN A 9 57.31 -38.82 20.85
C ASN A 9 56.06 -37.99 21.16
N MET A 10 55.58 -38.01 22.41
CA MET A 10 54.44 -37.18 22.84
C MET A 10 54.75 -35.68 22.76
N ALA A 11 55.94 -35.25 23.19
CA ALA A 11 56.33 -33.84 23.09
C ALA A 11 56.39 -33.37 21.63
N SER A 12 57.03 -34.17 20.76
CA SER A 12 57.07 -33.90 19.31
C SER A 12 55.67 -33.81 18.68
N ALA A 13 54.79 -34.77 19.00
CA ALA A 13 53.41 -34.76 18.54
C ALA A 13 52.64 -33.52 19.01
N ASN A 14 52.84 -33.09 20.27
CA ASN A 14 52.23 -31.88 20.80
C ASN A 14 52.68 -30.63 20.05
N PHE A 15 53.98 -30.41 19.84
CA PHE A 15 54.47 -29.25 19.09
C PHE A 15 53.96 -29.24 17.65
N HIS A 16 53.92 -30.41 16.99
CA HIS A 16 53.33 -30.54 15.66
C HIS A 16 51.85 -30.15 15.65
N ALA A 17 51.06 -30.62 16.63
CA ALA A 17 49.65 -30.24 16.78
C ALA A 17 49.47 -28.75 17.06
N HIS A 18 50.36 -28.13 17.83
CA HIS A 18 50.36 -26.68 18.06
C HIS A 18 50.62 -25.90 16.76
N LYS A 19 51.62 -26.33 15.98
CA LYS A 19 51.98 -25.73 14.68
C LYS A 19 50.84 -25.83 13.66
N GLN A 20 50.23 -27.02 13.54
CA GLN A 20 49.06 -27.22 12.68
C GLN A 20 47.87 -26.35 13.10
N ALA A 21 47.59 -26.26 14.41
CA ALA A 21 46.48 -25.44 14.89
C ALA A 21 46.68 -23.95 14.62
N VAL A 22 47.90 -23.42 14.73
CA VAL A 22 48.20 -22.01 14.41
C VAL A 22 48.16 -21.77 12.91
N ALA A 23 48.67 -22.70 12.10
CA ALA A 23 48.56 -22.63 10.64
C ALA A 23 47.10 -22.59 10.19
N ALA A 24 46.23 -23.43 10.77
CA ALA A 24 44.81 -23.44 10.48
C ALA A 24 44.11 -22.10 10.80
N ILE A 25 44.48 -21.42 11.89
CA ILE A 25 43.97 -20.08 12.21
C ILE A 25 44.48 -19.07 11.17
N ASN A 26 45.75 -19.13 10.81
CA ASN A 26 46.35 -18.20 9.84
C ASN A 26 45.82 -18.40 8.40
N ASP A 27 45.30 -19.59 8.10
CA ASP A 27 44.69 -19.93 6.81
C ASP A 27 43.21 -19.53 6.71
N ASP A 28 42.64 -18.96 7.76
CA ASP A 28 41.25 -18.49 7.77
C ASP A 28 41.01 -17.42 6.68
N PRO A 29 40.02 -17.63 5.79
CA PRO A 29 39.74 -16.73 4.67
C PRO A 29 39.24 -15.34 5.10
N VAL A 30 38.57 -15.22 6.25
CA VAL A 30 38.11 -13.93 6.80
C VAL A 30 39.31 -13.14 7.32
N LEU A 31 40.21 -13.79 8.07
CA LEU A 31 41.41 -13.13 8.59
C LEU A 31 42.32 -12.66 7.45
N ARG A 32 42.50 -13.48 6.41
CA ARG A 32 43.27 -13.11 5.21
C ARG A 32 42.74 -11.83 4.56
N GLN A 33 41.42 -11.69 4.43
CA GLN A 33 40.80 -10.46 3.92
C GLN A 33 41.08 -9.26 4.82
N TRP A 34 40.90 -9.39 6.14
CA TRP A 34 41.22 -8.32 7.09
C TRP A 34 42.69 -7.90 7.08
N PHE A 35 43.59 -8.81 6.71
CA PHE A 35 45.03 -8.55 6.68
C PHE A 35 45.45 -7.94 5.33
N ALA A 36 44.63 -8.06 4.29
CA ALA A 36 44.81 -7.33 3.04
C ALA A 36 44.36 -5.86 3.13
N ILE A 37 43.60 -5.49 4.17
CA ILE A 37 43.00 -4.15 4.31
C ILE A 37 44.05 -3.10 4.69
N GLU A 38 43.99 -1.96 3.98
CA GLU A 38 44.69 -0.73 4.34
C GLU A 38 43.80 0.16 5.24
N TYR A 39 43.90 -0.03 6.55
CA TYR A 39 43.02 0.62 7.54
C TYR A 39 42.96 2.16 7.44
N LYS A 40 44.06 2.81 7.01
CA LYS A 40 44.10 4.27 6.82
C LYS A 40 43.15 4.72 5.71
N SER A 41 43.07 3.96 4.61
CA SER A 41 42.24 4.27 3.45
C SER A 41 40.75 3.98 3.70
N TYR A 42 40.44 3.05 4.63
CA TYR A 42 39.07 2.65 4.96
C TYR A 42 38.54 3.22 6.28
N THR A 43 39.20 4.22 6.89
CA THR A 43 38.79 4.76 8.20
C THR A 43 37.34 5.27 8.18
N THR A 44 36.94 6.01 7.14
CA THR A 44 35.56 6.49 6.97
C THR A 44 34.57 5.34 6.81
N ALA A 45 34.87 4.36 5.95
CA ALA A 45 33.99 3.21 5.72
C ALA A 45 33.82 2.34 6.98
N LEU A 46 34.89 2.12 7.74
CA LEU A 46 34.83 1.39 9.01
C LEU A 46 34.00 2.16 10.05
N SER A 47 34.19 3.49 10.15
CA SER A 47 33.38 4.33 11.04
C SER A 47 31.89 4.30 10.69
N PHE A 48 31.54 4.20 9.40
CA PHE A 48 30.16 4.06 8.94
C PHE A 48 29.48 2.80 9.49
N PHE A 49 30.22 1.68 9.58
CA PHE A 49 29.76 0.45 10.21
C PHE A 49 29.99 0.41 11.73
N ASN A 50 30.31 1.56 12.33
CA ASN A 50 30.59 1.71 13.75
C ASN A 50 31.74 0.79 14.21
N LEU A 51 32.84 0.76 13.46
CA LEU A 51 34.07 0.04 13.76
C LEU A 51 35.23 1.01 13.91
N ASP A 52 36.09 0.79 14.89
CA ASP A 52 37.30 1.58 15.09
C ASP A 52 38.47 1.03 14.26
N ALA A 53 38.91 1.81 13.28
CA ALA A 53 40.05 1.46 12.43
C ALA A 53 41.38 1.37 13.20
N MET A 54 41.54 2.13 14.28
CA MET A 54 42.75 2.10 15.12
C MET A 54 42.78 0.83 15.97
N GLU A 55 41.64 0.43 16.55
CA GLU A 55 41.51 -0.83 17.29
C GLU A 55 41.88 -2.02 16.39
N LEU A 56 41.26 -2.14 15.22
CA LEU A 56 41.52 -3.25 14.29
C LEU A 56 42.97 -3.29 13.79
N ARG A 57 43.59 -2.11 13.58
CA ARG A 57 45.00 -2.02 13.22
C ARG A 57 45.92 -2.50 14.34
N ASN A 58 45.63 -2.13 15.59
CA ASN A 58 46.39 -2.57 16.76
C ASN A 58 46.22 -4.08 16.98
N THR A 59 44.99 -4.60 16.84
CA THR A 59 44.68 -6.04 16.87
C THR A 59 45.50 -6.81 15.84
N ARG A 60 45.61 -6.32 14.59
CA ARG A 60 46.43 -6.95 13.55
C ARG A 60 47.92 -6.98 13.92
N LYS A 61 48.43 -5.89 14.51
CA LYS A 61 49.82 -5.81 14.96
C LYS A 61 50.10 -6.85 16.06
N ASN A 62 49.26 -6.89 17.09
CA ASN A 62 49.37 -7.84 18.20
C ASN A 62 49.24 -9.28 17.72
N TYR A 63 48.34 -9.55 16.78
CA TYR A 63 48.16 -10.88 16.17
C TYR A 63 49.45 -11.37 15.51
N ASN A 64 50.11 -10.52 14.71
CA ASN A 64 51.38 -10.86 14.06
C ASN A 64 52.53 -11.07 15.06
N GLU A 65 52.56 -10.28 16.15
CA GLU A 65 53.54 -10.44 17.24
C GLU A 65 53.35 -11.77 17.96
N ILE A 66 52.12 -12.16 18.28
CA ILE A 66 51.79 -13.44 18.93
C ILE A 66 52.13 -14.62 18.03
N ILE A 67 51.76 -14.59 16.74
CA ILE A 67 52.15 -15.63 15.77
C ILE A 67 53.66 -15.81 15.71
N SER A 68 54.39 -14.70 15.62
CA SER A 68 55.86 -14.73 15.55
C SER A 68 56.46 -15.33 16.84
N LYS A 69 55.88 -15.01 18.00
CA LYS A 69 56.29 -15.57 19.30
C LYS A 69 56.02 -17.07 19.37
N ILE A 70 54.85 -17.52 18.94
CA ILE A 70 54.49 -18.95 18.93
C ILE A 70 55.44 -19.73 18.01
N PHE A 71 55.66 -19.28 16.77
CA PHE A 71 56.54 -20.00 15.84
C PHE A 71 57.99 -20.06 16.32
N LYS A 72 58.54 -18.98 16.89
CA LYS A 72 59.88 -18.99 17.49
C LYS A 72 59.99 -19.97 18.66
N GLN A 73 58.97 -20.02 19.52
CA GLN A 73 58.94 -20.97 20.65
C GLN A 73 58.84 -22.41 20.18
N ILE A 74 58.00 -22.70 19.18
CA ILE A 74 57.89 -24.03 18.57
C ILE A 74 59.22 -24.45 17.94
N GLU A 75 59.84 -23.58 17.14
CA GLU A 75 61.13 -23.86 16.48
C GLU A 75 62.24 -24.13 17.51
N HIS A 76 62.30 -23.33 18.58
CA HIS A 76 63.25 -23.56 19.67
C HIS A 76 63.04 -24.94 20.32
N CYS A 77 61.81 -25.29 20.66
CA CYS A 77 61.49 -26.59 21.26
C CYS A 77 61.70 -27.77 20.30
N GLU A 78 61.39 -27.62 19.00
CA GLU A 78 61.67 -28.64 17.98
C GLU A 78 63.19 -28.91 17.86
N ASN A 79 64.02 -27.86 17.89
CA ASN A 79 65.47 -27.98 17.87
C ASN A 79 66.02 -28.64 19.13
N GLU A 80 65.54 -28.24 20.32
CA GLU A 80 65.94 -28.86 21.58
C GLU A 80 65.50 -30.33 21.67
N LEU A 81 64.30 -30.68 21.20
CA LEU A 81 63.85 -32.07 21.10
C LEU A 81 64.74 -32.89 20.16
N GLY A 82 65.16 -32.34 19.03
CA GLY A 82 66.09 -32.99 18.09
C GLY A 82 67.44 -33.31 18.73
N ASN A 83 67.98 -32.36 19.51
CA ASN A 83 69.20 -32.54 20.29
C ASN A 83 69.04 -33.61 21.37
N LEU A 84 67.94 -33.56 22.15
CA LEU A 84 67.63 -34.55 23.19
C LEU A 84 67.44 -35.97 22.64
N ASN A 85 66.79 -36.10 21.49
CA ASN A 85 66.60 -37.40 20.83
C ASN A 85 67.94 -37.98 20.36
N THR A 86 68.84 -37.13 19.83
CA THR A 86 70.19 -37.54 19.42
C THR A 86 71.03 -37.96 20.64
N GLU A 87 70.95 -37.22 21.75
CA GLU A 87 71.61 -37.55 23.01
C GLU A 87 71.10 -38.89 23.58
N PHE A 88 69.78 -39.11 23.57
CA PHE A 88 69.17 -40.36 24.02
C PHE A 88 69.59 -41.58 23.19
N ILE A 89 69.65 -41.44 21.86
CA ILE A 89 70.07 -42.52 20.93
C ILE A 89 71.55 -42.88 21.14
N HIS A 90 72.41 -41.91 21.44
CA HIS A 90 73.86 -42.11 21.60
C HIS A 90 74.27 -42.53 23.03
N ASN A 91 73.53 -42.17 24.07
CA ASN A 91 73.83 -42.51 25.48
C ASN A 91 72.90 -43.59 26.07
N LYS A 92 73.18 -44.88 25.81
CA LYS A 92 72.36 -46.00 26.32
C LYS A 92 72.40 -46.24 27.86
N LYS A 93 73.16 -45.47 28.66
CA LYS A 93 73.25 -45.66 30.13
C LYS A 93 73.33 -44.37 30.99
N GLY A 94 73.11 -43.17 30.43
CA GLY A 94 73.37 -41.91 31.15
C GLY A 94 72.15 -40.98 31.27
N ASN A 95 71.79 -40.63 32.52
CA ASN A 95 70.99 -39.46 32.92
C ASN A 95 69.57 -39.27 32.33
N ASN A 96 68.76 -40.33 32.31
CA ASN A 96 67.32 -40.22 32.03
C ASN A 96 66.59 -39.14 32.87
N ILE A 97 67.06 -38.86 34.11
CA ILE A 97 66.47 -37.82 34.98
C ILE A 97 66.62 -36.41 34.38
N ARG A 98 67.78 -36.10 33.77
CA ARG A 98 68.03 -34.78 33.15
C ARG A 98 67.17 -34.61 31.89
N ILE A 99 67.11 -35.66 31.06
CA ILE A 99 66.27 -35.68 29.84
C ILE A 99 64.80 -35.50 30.21
N VAL A 100 64.31 -36.23 31.22
CA VAL A 100 62.93 -36.07 31.73
C VAL A 100 62.70 -34.67 32.31
N GLY A 101 63.67 -34.10 33.02
CA GLY A 101 63.61 -32.72 33.52
C GLY A 101 63.43 -31.68 32.40
N GLN A 102 64.21 -31.80 31.32
CA GLN A 102 64.10 -30.91 30.15
C GLN A 102 62.80 -31.15 29.36
N ILE A 103 62.32 -32.39 29.27
CA ILE A 103 61.00 -32.68 28.70
C ILE A 103 59.88 -32.03 29.54
N ASN A 104 59.98 -32.03 30.87
CA ASN A 104 59.02 -31.37 31.75
C ASN A 104 59.08 -29.83 31.61
N GLU A 105 60.26 -29.25 31.41
CA GLU A 105 60.39 -27.82 31.06
C GLU A 105 59.71 -27.51 29.72
N MET A 106 59.88 -28.36 28.71
CA MET A 106 59.17 -28.25 27.43
C MET A 106 57.66 -28.38 27.57
N GLN A 107 57.17 -29.25 28.46
CA GLN A 107 55.74 -29.33 28.78
C GLN A 107 55.21 -28.02 29.40
N THR A 108 56.02 -27.32 30.19
CA THR A 108 55.68 -26.00 30.73
C THR A 108 55.61 -24.95 29.61
N THR A 109 56.50 -25.04 28.62
CA THR A 109 56.41 -24.24 27.38
C THR A 109 55.16 -24.56 26.57
N CYS A 110 54.71 -25.81 26.53
CA CYS A 110 53.43 -26.18 25.91
C CYS A 110 52.24 -25.47 26.57
N SER A 111 52.21 -25.32 27.90
CA SER A 111 51.17 -24.53 28.59
C SER A 111 51.21 -23.06 28.16
N THR A 112 52.39 -22.46 28.07
CA THR A 112 52.54 -21.07 27.57
C THR A 112 52.08 -20.93 26.11
N LEU A 113 52.33 -21.94 25.28
CA LEU A 113 51.83 -22.00 23.90
C LEU A 113 50.31 -22.16 23.83
N GLN A 114 49.68 -22.81 24.82
CA GLN A 114 48.21 -22.88 24.91
C GLN A 114 47.62 -21.50 25.21
N ASP A 115 48.21 -20.76 26.14
CA ASP A 115 47.77 -19.39 26.48
C ASP A 115 47.91 -18.46 25.27
N LEU A 116 49.07 -18.46 24.60
CA LEU A 116 49.27 -17.64 23.39
C LEU A 116 48.32 -18.01 22.25
N LYS A 117 47.97 -19.29 22.08
CA LYS A 117 46.95 -19.73 21.11
C LYS A 117 45.56 -19.24 21.49
N LYS A 118 45.24 -19.19 22.78
CA LYS A 118 43.98 -18.63 23.27
C LYS A 118 43.91 -17.15 22.94
N ASP A 119 44.95 -16.38 23.24
CA ASP A 119 45.05 -14.96 22.88
C ASP A 119 44.90 -14.76 21.37
N LEU A 120 45.55 -15.61 20.57
CA LEU A 120 45.43 -15.57 19.10
C LEU A 120 43.98 -15.78 18.62
N ARG A 121 43.25 -16.72 19.23
CA ARG A 121 41.83 -16.96 18.94
C ARG A 121 40.96 -15.78 19.36
N GLU A 122 41.26 -15.16 20.49
CA GLU A 122 40.54 -13.96 20.95
C GLU A 122 40.72 -12.79 19.97
N LEU A 123 41.94 -12.55 19.48
CA LEU A 123 42.21 -11.55 18.45
C LEU A 123 41.54 -11.90 17.11
N ALA A 124 41.55 -13.17 16.70
CA ALA A 124 40.82 -13.62 15.50
C ALA A 124 39.31 -13.36 15.63
N GLN A 125 38.74 -13.57 16.81
CA GLN A 125 37.33 -13.34 17.06
C GLN A 125 36.92 -11.87 16.87
N ILE A 126 37.81 -10.91 17.16
CA ILE A 126 37.55 -9.48 16.89
C ILE A 126 37.28 -9.24 15.40
N PHE A 127 38.07 -9.84 14.52
CA PHE A 127 37.89 -9.73 13.07
C PHE A 127 36.63 -10.43 12.56
N HIS A 128 36.30 -11.60 13.10
CA HIS A 128 35.04 -12.28 12.78
C HIS A 128 33.82 -11.46 13.23
N ASN A 129 33.87 -10.89 14.43
CA ASN A 129 32.80 -10.02 14.93
C ASN A 129 32.65 -8.77 14.06
N ALA A 130 33.76 -8.18 13.61
CA ALA A 130 33.73 -7.03 12.71
C ALA A 130 33.12 -7.38 11.33
N ASP A 131 33.51 -8.51 10.72
CA ASP A 131 32.92 -8.97 9.46
C ASP A 131 31.42 -9.26 9.61
N GLN A 132 31.04 -9.98 10.66
CA GLN A 132 29.63 -10.24 10.98
C GLN A 132 28.85 -8.95 11.19
N LYS A 133 29.42 -7.93 11.85
CA LYS A 133 28.79 -6.63 12.06
C LYS A 133 28.56 -5.89 10.73
N ILE A 134 29.56 -5.85 9.85
CA ILE A 134 29.43 -5.23 8.53
C ILE A 134 28.33 -5.94 7.72
N ARG A 135 28.40 -7.28 7.63
CA ARG A 135 27.45 -8.06 6.82
C ARG A 135 26.03 -8.06 7.37
N SER A 136 25.88 -8.13 8.70
CA SER A 136 24.56 -8.00 9.35
C SER A 136 23.95 -6.63 9.11
N SER A 137 24.75 -5.57 9.13
CA SER A 137 24.32 -4.19 8.84
C SER A 137 23.73 -4.02 7.43
N LEU A 138 24.17 -4.83 6.46
CA LEU A 138 23.68 -4.77 5.08
C LEU A 138 22.45 -5.68 4.81
N LYS A 139 22.05 -6.51 5.78
CA LYS A 139 20.80 -7.30 5.71
C LYS A 139 19.57 -6.40 5.78
N SER A 140 18.43 -6.87 5.26
CA SER A 140 17.15 -6.14 5.17
C SER A 140 16.80 -5.35 6.44
N ASP A 141 16.84 -6.01 7.59
CA ASP A 141 16.29 -5.47 8.84
C ASP A 141 17.14 -4.33 9.42
N HIS A 142 18.46 -4.37 9.18
CA HIS A 142 19.41 -3.38 9.67
C HIS A 142 19.73 -2.30 8.62
N ARG A 143 19.52 -2.62 7.34
CA ARG A 143 19.65 -1.68 6.22
C ARG A 143 18.73 -0.48 6.41
N ALA A 144 17.50 -0.69 6.85
CA ALA A 144 16.54 0.39 7.11
C ALA A 144 17.11 1.39 8.13
N ALA A 145 17.71 0.91 9.22
CA ALA A 145 18.31 1.75 10.24
C ALA A 145 19.50 2.57 9.70
N LEU A 146 20.40 1.97 8.91
CA LEU A 146 21.52 2.68 8.31
C LEU A 146 21.10 3.69 7.24
N THR A 147 20.11 3.33 6.43
CA THR A 147 19.56 4.22 5.39
C THR A 147 18.91 5.44 6.03
N ARG A 148 18.21 5.23 7.15
CA ARG A 148 17.62 6.28 7.98
C ARG A 148 18.69 7.15 8.67
N PHE A 149 19.76 6.55 9.18
CA PHE A 149 20.91 7.29 9.72
C PHE A 149 21.51 8.24 8.67
N CYS A 150 21.66 7.78 7.42
CA CYS A 150 22.18 8.60 6.33
C CYS A 150 21.28 9.79 5.95
N ALA A 151 19.99 9.74 6.30
CA ALA A 151 19.10 10.87 6.04
C ALA A 151 19.43 12.08 6.92
N GLY A 152 19.99 11.87 8.11
CA GLY A 152 20.38 12.93 9.04
C GLY A 152 19.25 13.94 9.26
N ASN A 153 19.51 15.22 8.98
CA ASN A 153 18.54 16.32 9.13
C ASN A 153 17.38 16.27 8.12
N LYS A 154 17.42 15.39 7.10
CA LYS A 154 16.36 15.19 6.11
C LYS A 154 15.46 14.00 6.44
N PHE A 155 15.42 13.60 7.70
CA PHE A 155 14.63 12.47 8.18
C PHE A 155 13.16 12.54 7.75
N ASP A 156 12.51 13.69 7.84
CA ASP A 156 11.09 13.84 7.48
C ASP A 156 10.86 13.57 5.99
N SER A 157 11.74 14.08 5.13
CA SER A 157 11.70 13.82 3.68
C SER A 157 11.96 12.34 3.36
N PHE A 158 12.86 11.70 4.11
CA PHE A 158 13.11 10.27 3.99
C PHE A 158 11.88 9.44 4.38
N ASP A 159 11.24 9.75 5.52
CA ASP A 159 10.05 9.02 6.00
C ASP A 159 8.89 9.12 5.00
N LEU A 160 8.65 10.32 4.44
CA LEU A 160 7.67 10.52 3.37
C LEU A 160 8.01 9.72 2.10
N GLY A 161 9.28 9.69 1.71
CA GLY A 161 9.76 8.90 0.59
C GLY A 161 9.58 7.40 0.78
N CYS A 162 9.81 6.89 2.00
CA CYS A 162 9.53 5.49 2.34
C CYS A 162 8.04 5.16 2.16
N ARG A 163 7.13 6.01 2.68
CA ARG A 163 5.69 5.79 2.51
C ARG A 163 5.22 5.82 1.04
N LEU A 164 5.83 6.69 0.22
CA LEU A 164 5.57 6.75 -1.22
C LEU A 164 6.04 5.49 -1.95
N TYR A 165 7.18 4.94 -1.53
CA TYR A 165 7.66 3.67 -2.04
C TYR A 165 6.72 2.54 -1.62
N GLU A 166 6.34 2.48 -0.33
CA GLU A 166 5.44 1.46 0.23
C GLU A 166 4.08 1.43 -0.46
N MET A 167 3.46 2.58 -0.77
CA MET A 167 2.15 2.61 -1.44
C MET A 167 2.18 2.04 -2.88
N ALA A 168 3.36 1.95 -3.49
CA ALA A 168 3.52 1.51 -4.87
C ALA A 168 4.34 0.22 -5.01
N SER A 169 4.97 -0.26 -3.93
CA SER A 169 5.70 -1.53 -3.87
C SER A 169 4.88 -2.59 -3.13
N GLU A 170 4.78 -3.79 -3.69
CA GLU A 170 4.02 -4.91 -3.09
C GLU A 170 4.79 -5.64 -1.96
N ASP A 171 6.01 -5.19 -1.64
CA ASP A 171 7.02 -5.95 -0.91
C ASP A 171 6.85 -5.97 0.63
N GLU A 172 6.00 -5.13 1.23
CA GLU A 172 5.95 -4.97 2.69
C GLU A 172 4.59 -5.31 3.33
N THR A 173 4.63 -6.18 4.33
CA THR A 173 3.49 -6.69 5.11
C THR A 173 3.19 -5.87 6.38
N ASP A 174 3.52 -4.58 6.40
CA ASP A 174 3.20 -3.74 7.57
C ASP A 174 1.68 -3.50 7.66
N PRO A 175 0.99 -3.90 8.74
CA PRO A 175 -0.43 -3.62 8.95
C PRO A 175 -0.78 -2.12 9.05
N LYS A 176 0.21 -1.23 9.23
CA LYS A 176 0.04 0.24 9.23
C LYS A 176 0.41 0.90 7.90
N ARG A 177 0.73 0.12 6.86
CA ARG A 177 1.10 0.65 5.54
C ARG A 177 -0.02 1.51 4.93
N PRO A 178 0.32 2.55 4.16
CA PRO A 178 -0.67 3.22 3.31
C PRO A 178 -1.31 2.22 2.33
N PRO A 179 -2.58 2.44 1.91
CA PRO A 179 -3.21 1.60 0.91
C PRO A 179 -2.37 1.52 -0.38
N LEU A 180 -2.26 0.33 -0.97
CA LEU A 180 -1.52 0.20 -2.23
C LEU A 180 -2.29 0.85 -3.38
N LEU A 181 -1.57 1.48 -4.32
CA LEU A 181 -2.16 2.00 -5.56
C LEU A 181 -2.88 0.90 -6.35
N THR A 182 -2.29 -0.29 -6.42
CA THR A 182 -2.87 -1.46 -7.10
C THR A 182 -4.17 -1.91 -6.42
N GLU A 183 -4.21 -1.93 -5.08
CA GLU A 183 -5.42 -2.28 -4.33
C GLU A 183 -6.52 -1.24 -4.54
N LEU A 184 -6.17 0.05 -4.53
CA LEU A 184 -7.11 1.15 -4.75
C LEU A 184 -7.73 1.05 -6.15
N PHE A 185 -6.90 0.83 -7.18
CA PHE A 185 -7.35 0.63 -8.55
C PHE A 185 -8.32 -0.56 -8.68
N LEU A 186 -7.93 -1.73 -8.15
CA LEU A 186 -8.73 -2.96 -8.26
C LEU A 186 -10.10 -2.79 -7.59
N LYS A 187 -10.14 -2.24 -6.37
CA LYS A 187 -11.40 -1.99 -5.65
C LYS A 187 -12.28 -0.97 -6.36
N ALA A 188 -11.71 0.08 -6.95
CA ALA A 188 -12.46 1.05 -7.73
C ALA A 188 -13.04 0.42 -9.00
N ASN A 189 -12.29 -0.45 -9.67
CA ASN A 189 -12.74 -1.17 -10.85
C ASN A 189 -13.86 -2.19 -10.55
N GLU A 190 -13.73 -2.95 -9.46
CA GLU A 190 -14.78 -3.85 -8.97
C GLU A 190 -16.08 -3.09 -8.69
N LEU A 191 -15.98 -1.96 -8.00
CA LEU A 191 -17.13 -1.13 -7.65
C LEU A 191 -17.77 -0.48 -8.87
N GLN A 192 -16.96 0.02 -9.82
CA GLN A 192 -17.46 0.53 -11.10
C GLN A 192 -18.26 -0.55 -11.83
N THR A 193 -17.70 -1.75 -11.97
CA THR A 193 -18.36 -2.89 -12.64
C THR A 193 -19.67 -3.25 -11.93
N ALA A 194 -19.70 -3.20 -10.60
CA ALA A 194 -20.91 -3.46 -9.82
C ALA A 194 -21.99 -2.38 -10.02
N LEU A 195 -21.60 -1.11 -10.14
CA LEU A 195 -22.51 0.01 -10.44
C LEU A 195 -23.07 -0.08 -11.86
N GLU A 196 -22.23 -0.40 -12.85
CA GLU A 196 -22.63 -0.57 -14.26
C GLU A 196 -23.60 -1.75 -14.46
N ARG A 197 -23.46 -2.80 -13.66
CA ARG A 197 -24.34 -3.98 -13.68
C ARG A 197 -25.53 -3.88 -12.73
N LEU A 198 -25.72 -2.74 -12.06
CA LEU A 198 -26.81 -2.60 -11.10
C LEU A 198 -28.16 -2.59 -11.83
N GLU A 199 -28.92 -3.67 -11.67
CA GLU A 199 -30.26 -3.77 -12.23
C GLU A 199 -31.24 -2.91 -11.43
N LEU A 200 -31.78 -1.88 -12.07
CA LEU A 200 -32.84 -1.06 -11.48
C LEU A 200 -34.19 -1.79 -11.58
N PRO A 201 -34.93 -1.92 -10.46
CA PRO A 201 -36.24 -2.56 -10.48
C PRO A 201 -37.22 -1.83 -11.41
N ASN A 202 -38.35 -2.47 -11.71
CA ASN A 202 -39.44 -1.82 -12.41
C ASN A 202 -39.89 -0.59 -11.61
N MET A 203 -39.60 0.59 -12.13
CA MET A 203 -39.89 1.87 -11.52
C MET A 203 -40.25 2.87 -12.62
N PRO A 204 -40.98 3.94 -12.29
CA PRO A 204 -41.36 4.95 -13.27
C PRO A 204 -40.14 5.58 -13.95
N GLY A 205 -40.26 5.91 -15.24
CA GLY A 205 -39.18 6.42 -16.08
C GLY A 205 -38.46 7.63 -15.48
N VAL A 206 -39.22 8.58 -14.92
CA VAL A 206 -38.66 9.75 -14.21
C VAL A 206 -37.79 9.34 -13.01
N ALA A 207 -38.25 8.39 -12.20
CA ALA A 207 -37.49 7.92 -11.06
C ALA A 207 -36.22 7.18 -11.50
N ARG A 208 -36.34 6.35 -12.55
CA ARG A 208 -35.20 5.64 -13.15
C ARG A 208 -34.12 6.61 -13.60
N GLU A 209 -34.48 7.67 -14.31
CA GLU A 209 -33.52 8.66 -14.81
C GLU A 209 -32.79 9.38 -13.67
N ILE A 210 -33.50 9.81 -12.63
CA ILE A 210 -32.90 10.47 -11.46
C ILE A 210 -31.86 9.56 -10.78
N ILE A 211 -32.20 8.28 -10.60
CA ILE A 211 -31.28 7.32 -9.97
C ILE A 211 -30.10 6.98 -10.87
N MET A 212 -30.33 6.78 -12.17
CA MET A 212 -29.26 6.58 -13.15
C MET A 212 -28.27 7.75 -13.15
N PHE A 213 -28.75 8.99 -13.07
CA PHE A 213 -27.89 10.16 -12.99
C PHE A 213 -26.97 10.14 -11.75
N GLN A 214 -27.44 9.64 -10.60
CA GLN A 214 -26.58 9.49 -9.41
C GLN A 214 -25.57 8.34 -9.56
N ILE A 215 -25.99 7.23 -10.19
CA ILE A 215 -25.11 6.10 -10.51
C ILE A 215 -23.98 6.55 -11.45
N GLU A 216 -24.30 7.34 -12.49
CA GLU A 216 -23.31 7.87 -13.42
C GLU A 216 -22.26 8.75 -12.71
N LYS A 217 -22.68 9.58 -11.75
CA LYS A 217 -21.73 10.36 -10.94
C LYS A 217 -20.82 9.45 -10.12
N ALA A 218 -21.35 8.38 -9.53
CA ALA A 218 -20.56 7.40 -8.79
C ALA A 218 -19.57 6.65 -9.70
N ILE A 219 -19.99 6.26 -10.92
CA ILE A 219 -19.13 5.63 -11.92
C ILE A 219 -17.97 6.55 -12.30
N ARG A 220 -18.24 7.85 -12.56
CA ARG A 220 -17.19 8.84 -12.85
C ARG A 220 -16.20 8.98 -11.70
N ALA A 221 -16.68 8.92 -10.45
CA ALA A 221 -15.82 8.96 -9.28
C ALA A 221 -14.90 7.73 -9.17
N CYS A 222 -15.41 6.53 -9.48
CA CYS A 222 -14.57 5.35 -9.60
C CYS A 222 -13.49 5.52 -10.70
N GLN A 223 -13.87 6.09 -11.86
CA GLN A 223 -12.91 6.34 -12.94
C GLN A 223 -11.81 7.32 -12.51
N MET A 224 -12.13 8.40 -11.80
CA MET A 224 -11.11 9.32 -11.26
C MET A 224 -10.11 8.63 -10.32
N ILE A 225 -10.58 7.71 -9.46
CA ILE A 225 -9.71 6.92 -8.57
C ILE A 225 -8.76 6.04 -9.39
N LYS A 226 -9.27 5.42 -10.46
CA LYS A 226 -8.47 4.57 -11.37
C LYS A 226 -7.42 5.40 -12.10
N ASP A 227 -7.81 6.53 -12.70
CA ASP A 227 -6.92 7.44 -13.41
C ASP A 227 -5.79 7.93 -12.49
N PHE A 228 -6.12 8.31 -11.25
CA PHE A 228 -5.12 8.66 -10.25
C PHE A 228 -4.15 7.51 -9.96
N SER A 229 -4.67 6.31 -9.74
CA SER A 229 -3.84 5.15 -9.36
C SER A 229 -2.86 4.78 -10.48
N GLU A 230 -3.32 4.82 -11.73
CA GLU A 230 -2.48 4.59 -12.91
C GLU A 230 -1.43 5.67 -13.09
N GLU A 231 -1.80 6.94 -12.98
CA GLU A 231 -0.87 8.05 -13.18
C GLU A 231 0.18 8.13 -12.07
N ALA A 232 -0.23 7.96 -10.82
CA ALA A 232 0.70 7.88 -9.68
C ALA A 232 1.69 6.71 -9.85
N ALA A 233 1.21 5.54 -10.30
CA ALA A 233 2.08 4.39 -10.57
C ALA A 233 3.08 4.67 -11.70
N LYS A 234 2.68 5.39 -12.76
CA LYS A 234 3.60 5.80 -13.84
C LYS A 234 4.66 6.77 -13.34
N LEU A 235 4.27 7.79 -12.58
CA LEU A 235 5.18 8.80 -12.02
C LEU A 235 6.24 8.17 -11.12
N LEU A 236 5.84 7.22 -10.27
CA LEU A 236 6.77 6.55 -9.34
C LEU A 236 7.54 5.40 -9.97
N GLY A 237 7.12 4.90 -11.14
CA GLY A 237 7.60 3.64 -11.69
C GLY A 237 9.11 3.60 -11.95
N ALA A 238 9.73 4.71 -12.37
CA ALA A 238 11.17 4.78 -12.56
C ALA A 238 11.93 4.77 -11.22
N ASP A 239 11.48 5.58 -10.26
CA ASP A 239 12.12 5.71 -8.95
C ASP A 239 12.01 4.40 -8.13
N ILE A 240 10.86 3.71 -8.19
CA ILE A 240 10.66 2.40 -7.53
C ILE A 240 11.61 1.36 -8.09
N LYS A 241 11.73 1.28 -9.43
CA LYS A 241 12.65 0.34 -10.08
C LYS A 241 14.10 0.61 -9.69
N GLN A 242 14.49 1.88 -9.59
CA GLN A 242 15.82 2.26 -9.13
C GLN A 242 16.05 1.83 -7.67
N ILE A 243 15.09 2.08 -6.77
CA ILE A 243 15.19 1.67 -5.36
C ILE A 243 15.27 0.13 -5.25
N GLN A 244 14.48 -0.61 -6.03
CA GLN A 244 14.53 -2.07 -6.08
C GLN A 244 15.89 -2.57 -6.60
N ALA A 245 16.43 -1.96 -7.65
CA ALA A 245 17.77 -2.28 -8.17
C ALA A 245 18.85 -2.06 -7.10
N LEU A 246 18.83 -0.91 -6.41
CA LEU A 246 19.74 -0.61 -5.30
C LEU A 246 19.59 -1.61 -4.15
N LYS A 247 18.36 -2.03 -3.82
CA LYS A 247 18.12 -3.07 -2.81
C LYS A 247 18.75 -4.42 -3.23
N ILE A 248 18.69 -4.79 -4.50
CA ILE A 248 19.32 -5.99 -5.05
C ILE A 248 20.85 -5.87 -5.01
N GLU A 249 21.41 -4.74 -5.48
CA GLU A 249 22.85 -4.46 -5.47
C GLU A 249 23.43 -4.52 -4.06
N LEU A 250 22.74 -3.96 -3.06
CA LEU A 250 23.13 -4.08 -1.65
C LEU A 250 23.10 -5.53 -1.16
N GLY A 251 22.14 -6.34 -1.62
CA GLY A 251 22.08 -7.77 -1.33
C GLY A 251 23.28 -8.53 -1.91
N GLN A 252 23.69 -8.20 -3.14
CA GLN A 252 24.87 -8.77 -3.79
C GLN A 252 26.17 -8.30 -3.12
N CYS A 253 26.27 -7.01 -2.79
CA CYS A 253 27.40 -6.42 -2.07
C CYS A 253 27.64 -7.14 -0.75
N ASN A 254 26.57 -7.48 -0.01
CA ASN A 254 26.67 -8.22 1.26
C ASN A 254 27.35 -9.60 1.13
N GLN A 255 27.35 -10.21 -0.06
CA GLN A 255 28.00 -11.50 -0.32
C GLN A 255 29.40 -11.35 -0.93
N ALA A 256 29.86 -10.13 -1.20
CA ALA A 256 31.16 -9.88 -1.81
C ALA A 256 32.32 -9.99 -0.81
N GLU A 257 33.54 -9.88 -1.34
CA GLU A 257 34.76 -9.73 -0.53
C GLU A 257 34.74 -8.43 0.29
N LEU A 258 35.40 -8.44 1.45
CA LEU A 258 35.38 -7.33 2.41
C LEU A 258 35.81 -6.00 1.78
N THR A 259 36.83 -6.00 0.93
CA THR A 259 37.32 -4.79 0.24
C THR A 259 36.24 -4.19 -0.67
N VAL A 260 35.46 -5.03 -1.35
CA VAL A 260 34.34 -4.57 -2.18
C VAL A 260 33.24 -3.98 -1.29
N ILE A 261 32.93 -4.63 -0.18
CA ILE A 261 31.93 -4.15 0.79
C ILE A 261 32.30 -2.79 1.35
N LEU A 262 33.55 -2.59 1.77
CA LEU A 262 33.99 -1.32 2.35
C LEU A 262 34.03 -0.18 1.33
N ASN A 263 34.26 -0.48 0.04
CA ASN A 263 34.22 0.52 -1.02
C ASN A 263 32.80 0.87 -1.47
N GLN A 264 31.93 -0.13 -1.64
CA GLN A 264 30.63 0.04 -2.29
C GLN A 264 29.47 0.15 -1.30
N GLY A 265 29.54 -0.58 -0.18
CA GLY A 265 28.45 -0.67 0.80
C GLY A 265 27.96 0.70 1.30
N PRO A 266 28.85 1.57 1.85
CA PRO A 266 28.46 2.90 2.29
C PRO A 266 27.86 3.75 1.17
N VAL A 267 28.44 3.70 -0.04
CA VAL A 267 27.97 4.46 -1.21
C VAL A 267 26.58 4.03 -1.63
N LEU A 268 26.32 2.71 -1.67
CA LEU A 268 25.01 2.16 -2.03
C LEU A 268 23.94 2.50 -0.98
N ILE A 269 24.27 2.44 0.33
CA ILE A 269 23.33 2.83 1.39
C ILE A 269 23.01 4.33 1.33
N GLU A 270 24.01 5.18 1.13
CA GLU A 270 23.81 6.62 1.00
C GLU A 270 22.98 6.96 -0.25
N THR A 271 23.25 6.27 -1.36
CA THR A 271 22.48 6.42 -2.60
C THR A 271 21.04 5.99 -2.41
N LEU A 272 20.79 4.86 -1.75
CA LEU A 272 19.44 4.41 -1.39
C LEU A 272 18.71 5.44 -0.52
N SER A 273 19.39 6.00 0.48
CA SER A 273 18.84 7.07 1.33
C SER A 273 18.47 8.31 0.52
N LYS A 274 19.35 8.74 -0.39
CA LYS A 274 19.07 9.85 -1.32
C LYS A 274 17.91 9.55 -2.25
N SER A 275 17.78 8.34 -2.77
CA SER A 275 16.65 7.94 -3.61
C SER A 275 15.32 8.06 -2.86
N PHE A 276 15.25 7.61 -1.60
CA PHE A 276 14.07 7.82 -0.76
C PHE A 276 13.81 9.32 -0.50
N ILE A 277 14.83 10.10 -0.14
CA ILE A 277 14.67 11.55 0.07
C ILE A 277 14.16 12.24 -1.20
N ASN A 278 14.64 11.83 -2.36
CA ASN A 278 14.26 12.43 -3.63
C ASN A 278 12.77 12.21 -3.90
N LEU A 279 12.18 11.06 -3.54
CA LEU A 279 10.73 10.83 -3.69
C LEU A 279 9.86 11.91 -3.03
N ASN A 280 10.37 12.68 -2.08
CA ASN A 280 9.63 13.74 -1.40
C ASN A 280 9.00 14.78 -2.36
N TYR A 281 9.53 14.96 -3.59
CA TYR A 281 8.88 15.85 -4.58
C TYR A 281 7.48 15.37 -4.99
N LEU A 282 7.16 14.09 -4.77
CA LEU A 282 5.85 13.47 -5.00
C LEU A 282 5.02 13.28 -3.73
N SER A 283 5.42 13.88 -2.61
CA SER A 283 4.71 13.72 -1.33
C SER A 283 3.24 14.13 -1.36
N HIS A 284 2.82 14.99 -2.30
CA HIS A 284 1.41 15.33 -2.52
C HIS A 284 0.55 14.11 -2.88
N LEU A 285 1.13 13.09 -3.52
CA LEU A 285 0.42 11.86 -3.86
C LEU A 285 -0.09 11.10 -2.63
N LEU A 286 0.59 11.19 -1.48
CA LEU A 286 0.13 10.57 -0.23
C LEU A 286 -1.20 11.19 0.25
N ASN A 287 -1.34 12.51 0.13
CA ASN A 287 -2.58 13.19 0.50
C ASN A 287 -3.72 12.81 -0.45
N HIS A 288 -3.43 12.70 -1.75
CA HIS A 288 -4.40 12.24 -2.75
C HIS A 288 -4.81 10.78 -2.51
N LEU A 289 -3.86 9.91 -2.12
CA LEU A 289 -4.15 8.51 -1.78
C LEU A 289 -5.14 8.41 -0.62
N ILE A 290 -4.94 9.19 0.45
CA ILE A 290 -5.88 9.26 1.58
C ILE A 290 -7.26 9.74 1.08
N PHE A 291 -7.29 10.84 0.33
CA PHE A 291 -8.52 11.39 -0.23
C PHE A 291 -9.30 10.36 -1.07
N PHE A 292 -8.63 9.64 -1.97
CA PHE A 292 -9.27 8.64 -2.82
C PHE A 292 -9.67 7.38 -2.06
N THR A 293 -8.95 7.04 -0.99
CA THR A 293 -9.35 5.97 -0.07
C THR A 293 -10.67 6.31 0.63
N GLU A 294 -10.83 7.55 1.10
CA GLU A 294 -12.10 8.01 1.66
C GLU A 294 -13.21 8.09 0.60
N GLN A 295 -12.88 8.50 -0.63
CA GLN A 295 -13.86 8.54 -1.71
C GLN A 295 -14.35 7.14 -2.08
N LEU A 296 -13.46 6.15 -2.13
CA LEU A 296 -13.82 4.75 -2.34
C LEU A 296 -14.72 4.22 -1.22
N TYR A 297 -14.47 4.62 0.04
CA TYR A 297 -15.34 4.29 1.17
C TYR A 297 -16.77 4.82 0.96
N ASP A 298 -16.89 6.11 0.62
CA ASP A 298 -18.19 6.75 0.38
C ASP A 298 -18.93 6.10 -0.82
N LEU A 299 -18.21 5.77 -1.89
CA LEU A 299 -18.78 5.10 -3.06
C LEU A 299 -19.29 3.70 -2.74
N LYS A 300 -18.51 2.91 -1.97
CA LYS A 300 -18.92 1.57 -1.55
C LYS A 300 -20.15 1.64 -0.66
N MET A 301 -20.22 2.62 0.23
CA MET A 301 -21.40 2.86 1.05
C MET A 301 -22.62 3.24 0.20
N PHE A 302 -22.44 4.18 -0.73
CA PHE A 302 -23.50 4.60 -1.64
C PHE A 302 -24.07 3.40 -2.39
N TYR A 303 -23.22 2.57 -3.00
CA TYR A 303 -23.65 1.37 -3.70
C TYR A 303 -24.46 0.41 -2.81
N LYS A 304 -23.96 0.10 -1.60
CA LYS A 304 -24.65 -0.83 -0.70
C LYS A 304 -26.00 -0.26 -0.22
N VAL A 305 -26.05 1.00 0.22
CA VAL A 305 -27.31 1.66 0.63
C VAL A 305 -28.29 1.73 -0.52
N LEU A 306 -27.82 2.11 -1.72
CA LEU A 306 -28.63 2.19 -2.92
C LEU A 306 -29.31 0.86 -3.21
N ARG A 307 -28.51 -0.22 -3.27
CA ARG A 307 -28.97 -1.56 -3.65
C ARG A 307 -29.84 -2.23 -2.58
N ILE A 308 -29.42 -2.20 -1.31
CA ILE A 308 -30.01 -3.02 -0.25
C ILE A 308 -31.20 -2.33 0.43
N ASP A 309 -31.14 -1.00 0.58
CA ASP A 309 -32.13 -0.26 1.37
C ASP A 309 -32.97 0.68 0.51
N PHE A 310 -32.33 1.58 -0.25
CA PHE A 310 -33.04 2.66 -0.94
C PHE A 310 -33.92 2.15 -2.08
N LEU A 311 -33.38 1.33 -3.00
CA LEU A 311 -34.14 0.83 -4.13
C LEU A 311 -35.38 0.01 -3.70
N PRO A 312 -35.28 -0.94 -2.74
CA PRO A 312 -36.46 -1.61 -2.20
C PRO A 312 -37.46 -0.66 -1.55
N ALA A 313 -36.99 0.34 -0.79
CA ALA A 313 -37.87 1.32 -0.16
C ALA A 313 -38.59 2.22 -1.19
N LEU A 314 -37.90 2.62 -2.25
CA LEU A 314 -38.46 3.39 -3.35
C LEU A 314 -39.55 2.59 -4.07
N THR A 315 -39.27 1.33 -4.43
CA THR A 315 -40.26 0.44 -5.06
C THR A 315 -41.47 0.24 -4.16
N GLY A 316 -41.24 -0.08 -2.87
CA GLY A 316 -42.34 -0.23 -1.91
C GLY A 316 -43.19 1.02 -1.75
N LYS A 317 -42.59 2.22 -1.85
CA LYS A 317 -43.33 3.49 -1.86
C LYS A 317 -44.01 3.79 -3.19
N ALA A 318 -43.48 3.34 -4.32
CA ALA A 318 -44.10 3.54 -5.63
C ALA A 318 -45.35 2.66 -5.80
N ASP A 319 -45.36 1.47 -5.20
CA ASP A 319 -46.48 0.52 -5.31
C ASP A 319 -47.59 0.78 -4.29
N ARG A 320 -47.28 1.49 -3.20
CA ARG A 320 -48.22 1.73 -2.11
C ARG A 320 -49.30 2.79 -2.50
N PRO A 321 -50.60 2.49 -2.44
CA PRO A 321 -51.66 3.36 -2.99
C PRO A 321 -51.77 4.76 -2.36
N ASP A 322 -51.49 4.91 -1.07
CA ASP A 322 -51.54 6.18 -0.33
C ASP A 322 -50.20 6.96 -0.37
N SER A 323 -49.22 6.46 -1.12
CA SER A 323 -47.90 7.08 -1.19
C SER A 323 -47.87 8.23 -2.20
N PRO A 324 -47.24 9.37 -1.86
CA PRO A 324 -47.04 10.47 -2.80
C PRO A 324 -46.05 10.11 -3.93
N LEU A 325 -45.33 8.99 -3.83
CA LEU A 325 -44.43 8.46 -4.86
C LEU A 325 -45.13 7.46 -5.80
N ASN A 326 -46.39 7.12 -5.54
CA ASN A 326 -47.18 6.28 -6.42
C ASN A 326 -47.70 7.13 -7.61
N PRO A 327 -47.38 6.75 -8.86
CA PRO A 327 -47.81 7.49 -10.05
C PRO A 327 -49.33 7.64 -10.16
N THR A 328 -50.09 6.59 -9.81
CA THR A 328 -51.55 6.60 -9.85
C THR A 328 -52.11 7.56 -8.80
N CYS A 329 -51.59 7.54 -7.56
CA CYS A 329 -52.00 8.47 -6.50
C CYS A 329 -51.81 9.94 -6.93
N LEU A 330 -50.66 10.27 -7.51
CA LEU A 330 -50.40 11.63 -8.02
C LEU A 330 -51.29 11.97 -9.22
N ALA A 331 -51.52 11.01 -10.13
CA ALA A 331 -52.40 11.21 -11.27
C ALA A 331 -53.85 11.49 -10.84
N GLU A 332 -54.36 10.77 -9.84
CA GLU A 332 -55.68 10.99 -9.26
C GLU A 332 -55.79 12.36 -8.62
N ASP A 333 -54.84 12.75 -7.77
CA ASP A 333 -54.81 14.08 -7.15
C ASP A 333 -54.83 15.20 -8.21
N LYS A 334 -54.02 15.07 -9.26
CA LYS A 334 -53.86 16.11 -10.29
C LYS A 334 -55.02 16.17 -11.27
N ALA A 335 -55.61 15.03 -11.63
CA ALA A 335 -56.82 14.99 -12.42
C ALA A 335 -58.02 15.56 -11.64
N ASN A 336 -58.19 15.17 -10.37
CA ASN A 336 -59.22 15.74 -9.50
C ASN A 336 -59.10 17.27 -9.41
N HIS A 337 -57.90 17.79 -9.20
CA HIS A 337 -57.64 19.25 -9.20
C HIS A 337 -57.92 19.91 -10.56
N PHE A 338 -57.77 19.19 -11.68
CA PHE A 338 -58.06 19.73 -13.01
C PHE A 338 -59.55 19.99 -13.23
N PHE A 339 -60.40 19.08 -12.74
CA PHE A 339 -61.85 19.08 -12.92
C PHE A 339 -62.64 19.71 -11.76
N SER A 340 -62.01 19.93 -10.60
CA SER A 340 -62.66 20.52 -9.41
C SER A 340 -62.55 22.05 -9.32
N GLY A 341 -63.40 22.64 -8.47
CA GLY A 341 -63.48 24.08 -8.26
C GLY A 341 -64.09 24.87 -9.43
N ILE A 342 -64.11 26.20 -9.29
CA ILE A 342 -64.71 27.11 -10.30
C ILE A 342 -63.99 26.99 -11.65
N SER A 343 -62.66 26.90 -11.63
CA SER A 343 -61.86 26.72 -12.86
C SER A 343 -62.12 25.36 -13.51
N GLY A 344 -62.27 24.29 -12.72
CA GLY A 344 -62.65 22.97 -13.21
C GLY A 344 -64.04 22.96 -13.84
N LEU A 345 -65.04 23.59 -13.21
CA LEU A 345 -66.38 23.75 -13.76
C LEU A 345 -66.36 24.46 -15.13
N ILE A 346 -65.60 25.54 -15.26
CA ILE A 346 -65.42 26.25 -16.54
C ILE A 346 -64.79 25.33 -17.60
N ARG A 347 -63.76 24.54 -17.25
CA ARG A 347 -63.14 23.58 -18.16
C ARG A 347 -64.12 22.49 -18.59
N THR A 348 -64.91 21.97 -17.68
CA THR A 348 -65.95 20.97 -17.96
C THR A 348 -67.00 21.51 -18.92
N ILE A 349 -67.49 22.74 -18.71
CA ILE A 349 -68.42 23.40 -19.63
C ILE A 349 -67.77 23.59 -21.02
N LYS A 350 -66.53 24.10 -21.07
CA LYS A 350 -65.79 24.26 -22.34
C LYS A 350 -65.59 22.94 -23.08
N MET A 351 -65.30 21.86 -22.36
CA MET A 351 -65.19 20.52 -22.95
C MET A 351 -66.55 20.03 -23.46
N LEU A 352 -67.65 20.28 -22.75
CA LEU A 352 -68.98 19.91 -23.23
C LEU A 352 -69.32 20.60 -24.56
N PHE A 353 -69.07 21.90 -24.70
CA PHE A 353 -69.23 22.62 -25.97
C PHE A 353 -68.28 22.11 -27.07
N ALA A 354 -67.04 21.78 -26.73
CA ALA A 354 -66.08 21.22 -27.67
C ALA A 354 -66.52 19.83 -28.17
N SER A 355 -67.04 18.99 -27.28
CA SER A 355 -67.57 17.66 -27.60
C SER A 355 -68.76 17.73 -28.56
N LEU A 356 -69.69 18.65 -28.32
CA LEU A 356 -70.82 18.90 -29.23
C LEU A 356 -70.39 19.38 -30.62
N SER A 357 -69.21 19.99 -30.72
CA SER A 357 -68.60 20.43 -31.98
C SER A 357 -67.76 19.35 -32.67
N GLY A 358 -67.81 18.09 -32.19
CA GLY A 358 -67.03 16.97 -32.73
C GLY A 358 -65.54 17.00 -32.39
N LYS A 359 -65.10 17.88 -31.48
CA LYS A 359 -63.69 17.95 -31.05
C LYS A 359 -63.38 16.92 -29.99
N LYS A 360 -62.16 16.38 -30.00
CA LYS A 360 -61.65 15.47 -28.97
C LYS A 360 -61.63 16.17 -27.61
N VAL A 361 -62.18 15.51 -26.60
CA VAL A 361 -62.22 15.96 -25.21
C VAL A 361 -61.64 14.89 -24.31
N VAL A 362 -61.23 15.28 -23.11
CA VAL A 362 -60.60 14.37 -22.14
C VAL A 362 -61.53 14.16 -20.95
N SER A 363 -61.76 12.90 -20.58
CA SER A 363 -62.46 12.57 -19.33
C SER A 363 -61.49 12.57 -18.14
N ASP A 364 -62.03 12.61 -16.92
CA ASP A 364 -61.20 12.49 -15.70
C ASP A 364 -60.37 11.20 -15.69
N LEU A 365 -61.00 10.06 -16.02
CA LEU A 365 -60.32 8.77 -16.13
C LEU A 365 -59.24 8.77 -17.22
N GLU A 366 -59.52 9.36 -18.38
CA GLU A 366 -58.54 9.45 -19.48
C GLU A 366 -57.35 10.34 -19.09
N LEU A 367 -57.59 11.45 -18.37
CA LEU A 367 -56.53 12.32 -17.88
C LEU A 367 -55.66 11.61 -16.84
N ARG A 368 -56.26 10.88 -15.88
CA ARG A 368 -55.53 10.05 -14.91
C ARG A 368 -54.64 9.04 -15.59
N ASN A 369 -55.16 8.32 -16.59
CA ASN A 369 -54.40 7.34 -17.34
C ASN A 369 -53.25 8.00 -18.11
N LYS A 370 -53.51 9.10 -18.83
CA LYS A 370 -52.46 9.84 -19.56
C LYS A 370 -51.36 10.35 -18.62
N ILE A 371 -51.70 10.88 -17.46
CA ILE A 371 -50.72 11.33 -16.46
C ILE A 371 -49.91 10.14 -15.94
N THR A 372 -50.56 9.03 -15.59
CA THR A 372 -49.90 7.82 -15.09
C THR A 372 -48.90 7.27 -16.10
N GLU A 373 -49.31 7.13 -17.36
CA GLU A 373 -48.46 6.67 -18.46
C GLU A 373 -47.30 7.64 -18.69
N THR A 374 -47.54 8.94 -18.61
CA THR A 374 -46.47 9.95 -18.74
C THR A 374 -45.42 9.81 -17.64
N ILE A 375 -45.84 9.65 -16.37
CA ILE A 375 -44.89 9.44 -15.26
C ILE A 375 -44.11 8.13 -15.44
N LYS A 376 -44.77 7.07 -15.91
CA LYS A 376 -44.15 5.75 -16.11
C LYS A 376 -43.17 5.71 -17.27
N HIS A 377 -43.45 6.43 -18.35
CA HIS A 377 -42.73 6.26 -19.62
C HIS A 377 -41.90 7.47 -20.06
N CYS A 378 -42.11 8.66 -19.49
CA CYS A 378 -41.27 9.80 -19.82
C CYS A 378 -39.88 9.62 -19.19
N PRO A 379 -38.80 9.54 -19.99
CA PRO A 379 -37.45 9.34 -19.46
C PRO A 379 -36.78 10.67 -19.07
N ILE A 380 -37.45 11.81 -19.24
CA ILE A 380 -36.87 13.13 -19.00
C ILE A 380 -37.67 13.82 -17.90
N TYR A 381 -36.98 14.12 -16.80
CA TYR A 381 -37.48 15.02 -15.78
C TYR A 381 -36.93 16.43 -16.02
N PHE A 382 -37.54 17.42 -15.37
CA PHE A 382 -37.25 18.84 -15.53
C PHE A 382 -35.73 19.13 -15.67
N SER A 383 -35.30 19.50 -16.87
CA SER A 383 -33.90 19.83 -17.19
C SER A 383 -33.77 21.28 -17.62
N LYS A 384 -32.65 21.91 -17.31
CA LYS A 384 -32.32 23.26 -17.81
C LYS A 384 -31.68 23.22 -19.20
N LYS A 385 -31.35 22.03 -19.72
CA LYS A 385 -30.73 21.87 -21.04
C LYS A 385 -31.81 22.01 -22.12
N PRO A 386 -31.61 22.88 -23.13
CA PRO A 386 -32.57 23.07 -24.21
C PRO A 386 -32.93 21.78 -24.96
N THR A 387 -31.98 20.86 -25.11
CA THR A 387 -32.16 19.56 -25.78
C THR A 387 -33.12 18.64 -25.02
N ASP A 388 -32.99 18.59 -23.70
CA ASP A 388 -33.83 17.73 -22.85
C ASP A 388 -35.23 18.32 -22.74
N LEU A 389 -35.34 19.65 -22.66
CA LEU A 389 -36.61 20.35 -22.72
C LEU A 389 -37.34 20.04 -24.03
N ALA A 390 -36.69 20.18 -25.19
CA ALA A 390 -37.29 19.87 -26.48
C ALA A 390 -37.80 18.41 -26.56
N ARG A 391 -37.02 17.44 -26.07
CA ARG A 391 -37.41 16.03 -26.05
C ARG A 391 -38.59 15.75 -25.11
N MET A 392 -38.64 16.40 -23.94
CA MET A 392 -39.79 16.30 -23.03
C MET A 392 -41.04 16.91 -23.66
N GLU A 393 -40.91 18.07 -24.29
CA GLU A 393 -42.03 18.72 -24.96
C GLU A 393 -42.54 17.88 -26.13
N GLU A 394 -41.66 17.34 -26.96
CA GLU A 394 -41.99 16.40 -28.04
C GLU A 394 -42.72 15.15 -27.53
N PHE A 395 -42.23 14.56 -26.44
CA PHE A 395 -42.90 13.43 -25.78
C PHE A 395 -44.33 13.82 -25.39
N ILE A 396 -44.53 14.93 -24.69
CA ILE A 396 -45.88 15.39 -24.28
C ILE A 396 -46.75 15.69 -25.50
N HIS A 397 -46.20 16.29 -26.57
CA HIS A 397 -46.93 16.55 -27.82
C HIS A 397 -47.49 15.27 -28.42
N GLY A 398 -46.69 14.19 -28.47
CA GLY A 398 -47.14 12.89 -28.96
C GLY A 398 -48.33 12.32 -28.18
N TYR A 399 -48.37 12.51 -26.85
CA TYR A 399 -49.49 12.04 -26.02
C TYR A 399 -50.77 12.88 -26.13
N LEU A 400 -50.63 14.13 -26.59
CA LEU A 400 -51.70 15.10 -26.74
C LEU A 400 -52.16 15.27 -28.20
N ASP A 401 -51.74 14.37 -29.08
CA ASP A 401 -52.16 14.41 -30.48
C ASP A 401 -53.70 14.30 -30.62
N GLY A 402 -54.24 15.08 -31.55
CA GLY A 402 -55.67 15.22 -31.83
C GLY A 402 -56.46 16.13 -30.87
N PHE A 403 -55.85 16.74 -29.84
CA PHE A 403 -56.53 17.77 -29.04
C PHE A 403 -56.42 19.15 -29.70
N SER A 404 -57.53 19.91 -29.69
CA SER A 404 -57.58 21.24 -30.29
C SER A 404 -56.75 22.27 -29.51
N LYS A 405 -56.09 23.17 -30.25
CA LYS A 405 -55.46 24.38 -29.70
C LYS A 405 -56.43 25.58 -29.76
N PRO A 406 -56.40 26.51 -28.78
CA PRO A 406 -55.60 26.44 -27.56
C PRO A 406 -56.18 25.47 -26.52
N PHE A 407 -57.48 25.18 -26.57
CA PHE A 407 -58.17 24.34 -25.59
C PHE A 407 -58.75 23.06 -26.21
N PRO A 408 -58.56 21.88 -25.58
CA PRO A 408 -57.95 21.64 -24.26
C PRO A 408 -56.42 21.46 -24.27
N TYR A 409 -55.77 21.50 -25.43
CA TYR A 409 -54.36 21.14 -25.60
C TYR A 409 -53.40 21.87 -24.64
N ASP A 410 -53.40 23.20 -24.61
CA ASP A 410 -52.42 23.97 -23.83
C ASP A 410 -52.59 23.71 -22.32
N SER A 411 -53.84 23.53 -21.89
CA SER A 411 -54.16 23.21 -20.48
C SER A 411 -53.64 21.82 -20.09
N LEU A 412 -53.81 20.83 -20.97
CA LEU A 412 -53.32 19.48 -20.73
C LEU A 412 -51.79 19.43 -20.73
N PHE A 413 -51.16 20.14 -21.65
CA PHE A 413 -49.71 20.25 -21.74
C PHE A 413 -49.11 20.78 -20.44
N GLN A 414 -49.65 21.88 -19.90
CA GLN A 414 -49.18 22.46 -18.64
C GLN A 414 -49.40 21.52 -17.45
N VAL A 415 -50.52 20.81 -17.41
CA VAL A 415 -50.78 19.82 -16.34
C VAL A 415 -49.75 18.70 -16.38
N ILE A 416 -49.52 18.09 -17.55
CA ILE A 416 -48.56 16.99 -17.70
C ILE A 416 -47.15 17.44 -17.34
N LYS A 417 -46.71 18.60 -17.85
CA LYS A 417 -45.40 19.20 -17.53
C LYS A 417 -45.24 19.43 -16.03
N ASN A 418 -46.25 20.00 -15.38
CA ASN A 418 -46.23 20.22 -13.93
C ASN A 418 -46.22 18.92 -13.14
N VAL A 419 -46.92 17.88 -13.59
CA VAL A 419 -46.91 16.58 -12.92
C VAL A 419 -45.54 15.92 -12.97
N LEU A 420 -44.86 15.94 -14.12
CA LEU A 420 -43.50 15.41 -14.24
C LEU A 420 -42.53 16.13 -13.30
N ALA A 421 -42.62 17.46 -13.21
CA ALA A 421 -41.82 18.24 -12.26
C ALA A 421 -42.12 17.85 -10.81
N VAL A 422 -43.39 17.84 -10.40
CA VAL A 422 -43.80 17.47 -9.03
C VAL A 422 -43.37 16.05 -8.68
N TYR A 423 -43.47 15.10 -9.62
CA TYR A 423 -43.05 13.73 -9.39
C TYR A 423 -41.53 13.64 -9.22
N GLY A 424 -40.78 14.27 -10.12
CA GLY A 424 -39.31 14.34 -10.03
C GLY A 424 -38.85 14.94 -8.71
N ASP A 425 -39.39 16.09 -8.32
CA ASP A 425 -39.07 16.76 -7.05
C ASP A 425 -39.31 15.85 -5.84
N ARG A 426 -40.40 15.08 -5.84
CA ARG A 426 -40.71 14.13 -4.76
C ARG A 426 -39.69 12.99 -4.70
N ILE A 427 -39.24 12.48 -5.84
CA ILE A 427 -38.21 11.43 -5.91
C ILE A 427 -36.87 11.98 -5.42
N GLU A 428 -36.47 13.18 -5.86
CA GLU A 428 -35.24 13.82 -5.41
C GLU A 428 -35.28 14.12 -3.90
N CYS A 429 -36.40 14.61 -3.38
CA CYS A 429 -36.58 14.81 -1.93
C CYS A 429 -36.45 13.48 -1.18
N PHE A 430 -37.08 12.42 -1.68
CA PHE A 430 -37.00 11.10 -1.07
C PHE A 430 -35.56 10.56 -1.06
N PHE A 431 -34.83 10.68 -2.18
CA PHE A 431 -33.40 10.33 -2.25
C PHE A 431 -32.55 11.16 -1.29
N ASN A 432 -32.78 12.48 -1.26
CA ASN A 432 -31.97 13.39 -0.45
C ASN A 432 -32.17 13.17 1.06
N ASP A 433 -33.39 12.87 1.47
CA ASP A 433 -33.75 12.68 2.88
C ASP A 433 -33.68 11.23 3.35
N PHE A 434 -33.37 10.28 2.46
CA PHE A 434 -33.24 8.88 2.82
C PHE A 434 -32.15 8.69 3.87
N LYS A 435 -32.54 8.20 5.05
CA LYS A 435 -31.64 7.98 6.18
C LYS A 435 -30.78 6.74 5.94
N ILE A 436 -29.49 6.86 6.19
CA ILE A 436 -28.55 5.74 6.17
C ILE A 436 -28.55 5.11 7.55
N ASP A 437 -28.77 3.80 7.60
CA ASP A 437 -28.63 2.98 8.80
C ASP A 437 -27.31 2.19 8.70
N PRO A 438 -26.21 2.66 9.31
CA PRO A 438 -24.88 2.05 9.13
C PRO A 438 -24.85 0.59 9.56
N ASP A 439 -25.64 0.22 10.58
CA ASP A 439 -25.66 -1.11 11.19
C ASP A 439 -26.27 -2.18 10.25
N LYS A 440 -27.08 -1.76 9.27
CA LYS A 440 -27.66 -2.65 8.25
C LYS A 440 -26.74 -2.91 7.07
N VAL A 441 -25.75 -2.06 6.85
CA VAL A 441 -25.08 -1.95 5.54
C VAL A 441 -23.56 -2.16 5.63
N VAL A 442 -22.96 -1.98 6.82
CA VAL A 442 -21.50 -1.88 6.97
C VAL A 442 -21.00 -2.72 8.14
N SER A 443 -20.21 -3.77 7.85
CA SER A 443 -19.16 -4.19 8.78
C SER A 443 -17.95 -3.29 8.57
N ILE A 444 -17.56 -2.53 9.59
CA ILE A 444 -16.41 -1.61 9.56
C ILE A 444 -15.11 -2.35 9.17
N SER A 445 -15.05 -3.66 9.38
CA SER A 445 -13.91 -4.53 9.04
C SER A 445 -13.62 -4.70 7.55
N GLU A 446 -14.53 -4.31 6.64
CA GLU A 446 -14.30 -4.44 5.19
C GLU A 446 -13.63 -3.21 4.54
N PHE A 447 -13.23 -2.22 5.34
CA PHE A 447 -12.71 -0.95 4.85
C PHE A 447 -11.22 -0.83 5.12
N LEU A 448 -10.51 -0.15 4.22
CA LEU A 448 -9.09 0.14 4.38
C LEU A 448 -8.87 0.86 5.73
N PRO A 449 -7.79 0.56 6.47
CA PRO A 449 -7.61 0.92 7.89
C PRO A 449 -7.48 2.42 8.20
N VAL A 450 -7.72 3.32 7.23
CA VAL A 450 -7.37 4.75 7.28
C VAL A 450 -8.60 5.67 7.26
N VAL A 451 -9.83 5.14 7.25
CA VAL A 451 -11.03 5.98 7.16
C VAL A 451 -11.45 6.53 8.53
N GLU A 452 -11.06 7.77 8.83
CA GLU A 452 -11.51 8.47 10.05
C GLU A 452 -12.93 9.07 9.90
N SER A 453 -13.40 9.26 8.66
CA SER A 453 -14.64 9.99 8.41
C SER A 453 -15.88 9.11 8.63
N LYS A 454 -16.78 9.55 9.52
CA LYS A 454 -18.11 8.95 9.60
C LYS A 454 -18.91 9.29 8.34
N PRO A 455 -19.66 8.33 7.79
CA PRO A 455 -20.53 8.60 6.66
C PRO A 455 -21.63 9.59 7.05
N PRO A 456 -22.13 10.42 6.11
CA PRO A 456 -23.30 11.26 6.36
C PRO A 456 -24.51 10.40 6.71
N GLY A 457 -25.38 10.86 7.61
CA GLY A 457 -26.60 10.13 7.97
C GLY A 457 -27.69 10.11 6.89
N LYS A 458 -27.46 10.71 5.72
CA LYS A 458 -28.43 10.82 4.61
C LYS A 458 -27.77 10.51 3.26
N LEU A 459 -28.49 9.83 2.38
CA LEU A 459 -28.02 9.41 1.06
C LEU A 459 -27.69 10.61 0.15
N GLY A 460 -28.53 11.65 0.12
CA GLY A 460 -28.22 12.87 -0.63
C GLY A 460 -26.96 13.59 -0.14
N SER A 461 -26.71 13.60 1.16
CA SER A 461 -25.49 14.19 1.74
C SER A 461 -24.24 13.39 1.38
N LEU A 462 -24.35 12.05 1.33
CA LEU A 462 -23.29 11.17 0.84
C LEU A 462 -22.97 11.45 -0.63
N MET A 463 -23.99 11.55 -1.47
CA MET A 463 -23.79 11.84 -2.89
C MET A 463 -23.20 13.24 -3.13
N LYS A 464 -23.63 14.26 -2.37
CA LYS A 464 -23.02 15.61 -2.41
C LYS A 464 -21.55 15.60 -2.00
N ARG A 465 -21.16 14.76 -1.03
CA ARG A 465 -19.77 14.59 -0.62
C ARG A 465 -18.95 13.98 -1.76
N ILE A 466 -19.46 12.93 -2.40
CA ILE A 466 -18.84 12.31 -3.59
C ILE A 466 -18.70 13.35 -4.72
N GLU A 467 -19.74 14.13 -5.00
CA GLU A 467 -19.74 15.14 -6.05
C GLU A 467 -18.77 16.30 -5.77
N LYS A 468 -18.70 16.79 -4.53
CA LYS A 468 -17.71 17.80 -4.14
C LYS A 468 -16.29 17.31 -4.41
N ARG A 469 -16.01 16.03 -4.15
CA ARG A 469 -14.73 15.39 -4.42
C ARG A 469 -14.44 15.27 -5.92
N LEU A 470 -15.45 15.03 -6.77
CA LEU A 470 -15.31 15.07 -8.24
C LEU A 470 -14.87 16.44 -8.75
N THR A 471 -15.38 17.52 -8.16
CA THR A 471 -15.07 18.90 -8.59
C THR A 471 -13.80 19.47 -7.99
N THR A 472 -13.15 18.73 -7.08
CA THR A 472 -11.89 19.16 -6.49
C THR A 472 -10.81 18.96 -7.56
N GLU A 473 -10.19 20.05 -8.03
CA GLU A 473 -9.05 19.96 -8.95
C GLU A 473 -7.91 19.22 -8.26
N ILE A 474 -7.67 17.98 -8.68
CA ILE A 474 -6.52 17.19 -8.27
C ILE A 474 -5.50 17.34 -9.39
N LYS A 475 -4.52 18.23 -9.20
CA LYS A 475 -3.36 18.33 -10.07
C LYS A 475 -2.43 17.17 -9.71
N ILE A 476 -2.38 16.17 -10.58
CA ILE A 476 -1.44 15.04 -10.46
C ILE A 476 -0.07 15.50 -10.97
#